data_AF-X1KEB9-F1
#
_entry.id   AF-X1KEB9-F1
#
_cell.length_a   1.000
_cell.length_b   1.000
_cell.length_c   1.000
_cell.angle_alpha   90.00
_cell.angle_beta   90.00
_cell.angle_gamma   90.00
#
_symmetry.space_group_name_H-M   'P 1'
#
loop_
_entity.id
_entity.type
_entity.pdbx_description
1 polymer ?
#
loop_
_entity_poly.entity_id
_entity_poly.type
_entity_poly.pdbx_seq_one_letter_code
_entity_poly.pdbx_strand_id
1 'polypeptide(L)' 'ILRLAAKGMSNKDIANELFLSLRTVKAHLTNIFNKMGCSCRTDAIIKGLTDGYISLDEIAREEESG' A
#
# COMPACT_ATOMS: atom_id res chain seq x y z
N ILE A 1 4.68 -2.63 -0.39
CA ILE A 1 4.27 -1.19 -0.35
C ILE A 1 2.76 -1.03 -0.52
N LEU A 2 2.13 -1.47 -1.62
CA LEU A 2 0.68 -1.34 -1.81
C LEU A 2 -0.15 -1.97 -0.67
N ARG A 3 0.24 -3.15 -0.18
CA ARG A 3 -0.40 -3.79 0.98
C ARG A 3 -0.38 -2.92 2.25
N LEU A 4 0.76 -2.33 2.58
CA LEU A 4 0.88 -1.43 3.74
C LEU A 4 0.03 -0.17 3.54
N ALA A 5 -0.06 0.33 2.30
CA ALA A 5 -0.97 1.41 1.96
C ALA A 5 -2.45 0.98 2.09
N ALA A 6 -2.78 -0.26 1.76
CA ALA A 6 -4.13 -0.82 1.93
C ALA A 6 -4.49 -0.99 3.42
N LYS A 7 -3.51 -1.25 4.30
CA LYS A 7 -3.64 -1.22 5.77
C LYS A 7 -3.81 0.18 6.38
N GLY A 8 -3.95 1.21 5.57
CA GLY A 8 -4.14 2.59 6.06
C GLY A 8 -2.86 3.32 6.48
N MET A 9 -1.69 2.68 6.43
CA MET A 9 -0.43 3.31 6.87
C MET A 9 -0.08 4.55 6.04
N SER A 10 0.37 5.63 6.69
CA SER A 10 0.82 6.82 5.95
C SER A 10 2.11 6.51 5.18
N ASN A 11 2.45 7.33 4.17
CA ASN A 11 3.74 7.15 3.46
C ASN A 11 4.94 7.30 4.39
N LYS A 12 4.80 8.04 5.51
CA LYS A 12 5.82 8.17 6.54
C LYS A 12 5.95 6.89 7.36
N ASP A 13 4.83 6.28 7.76
CA ASP A 13 4.85 5.03 8.51
C ASP A 13 5.40 3.89 7.65
N ILE A 14 5.01 3.83 6.37
CA ILE A 14 5.56 2.87 5.40
C ILE A 14 7.08 3.08 5.21
N ALA A 15 7.53 4.33 5.19
CA ALA A 15 8.95 4.65 5.08
C ALA A 15 9.72 4.14 6.30
N ASN A 16 9.19 4.34 7.50
CA ASN A 16 9.78 3.85 8.74
C ASN A 16 9.78 2.31 8.78
N GLU A 17 8.63 1.68 8.52
CA GLU A 17 8.45 0.22 8.52
C GLU A 17 9.41 -0.50 7.56
N LEU A 18 9.67 0.10 6.40
CA LEU A 18 10.53 -0.49 5.38
C LEU A 18 11.98 0.00 5.45
N PHE A 19 12.34 0.86 6.41
CA PHE A 19 13.65 1.52 6.49
C PHE A 19 14.04 2.24 5.18
N LEU A 20 13.06 2.91 4.54
CA LEU A 20 13.22 3.65 3.29
C LEU A 20 13.00 5.15 3.49
N SER A 21 13.50 5.97 2.56
CA SER A 21 13.14 7.39 2.55
C SER A 21 11.69 7.61 2.11
N LEU A 22 11.06 8.68 2.61
CA LEU A 22 9.72 9.10 2.16
C LEU A 22 9.65 9.31 0.64
N ARG A 23 10.74 9.82 0.04
CA ARG A 23 10.87 10.00 -1.41
C ARG A 23 10.80 8.65 -2.14
N THR A 24 11.51 7.64 -1.64
CA THR A 24 11.55 6.30 -2.21
C THR A 24 10.16 5.65 -2.15
N VAL A 25 9.45 5.76 -1.02
CA VAL A 25 8.08 5.26 -0.88
C VAL A 25 7.13 5.94 -1.87
N LYS A 26 7.19 7.27 -2.00
CA LYS A 26 6.38 8.00 -2.99
C LYS A 26 6.65 7.52 -4.40
N ALA A 27 7.92 7.37 -4.80
CA ALA A 27 8.30 6.89 -6.12
C ALA A 27 7.78 5.47 -6.40
N HIS A 28 7.87 4.56 -5.42
CA HIS A 28 7.32 3.22 -5.56
C HIS A 28 5.79 3.22 -5.71
N LEU A 29 5.08 4.02 -4.91
CA LEU A 29 3.62 4.14 -5.03
C LEU A 29 3.22 4.70 -6.40
N THR A 30 3.86 5.77 -6.87
CA THR A 30 3.63 6.31 -8.22
C THR A 30 3.86 5.25 -9.30
N ASN A 31 4.94 4.48 -9.21
CA ASN A 31 5.23 3.42 -10.18
C ASN A 31 4.20 2.29 -10.15
N ILE A 32 3.73 1.91 -8.96
CA ILE A 32 2.66 0.91 -8.80
C ILE A 32 1.37 1.43 -9.45
N PHE A 33 0.99 2.68 -9.14
CA PHE A 33 -0.23 3.28 -9.68
C PHE A 33 -0.18 3.36 -11.21
N ASN A 34 0.95 3.81 -11.77
CA ASN A 34 1.15 3.88 -13.22
C ASN A 34 1.03 2.49 -13.88
N LYS A 35 1.65 1.46 -13.29
CA LYS A 35 1.58 0.09 -13.80
C LYS A 35 0.16 -0.50 -13.73
N MET A 36 -0.63 -0.09 -12.74
CA MET A 36 -2.01 -0.53 -12.56
C MET A 36 -3.02 0.32 -13.35
N GLY A 37 -2.60 1.46 -13.90
CA GLY A 37 -3.48 2.44 -14.53
C GLY A 37 -4.38 3.18 -13.53
N CYS A 38 -3.91 3.37 -12.30
CA CYS A 38 -4.66 4.00 -11.21
C CYS A 38 -4.24 5.46 -11.04
N SER A 39 -5.21 6.34 -10.75
CA SER A 39 -4.96 7.78 -10.59
C SER A 39 -4.62 8.16 -9.15
N CYS A 40 -5.11 7.37 -8.19
CA CYS A 40 -4.91 7.62 -6.77
C CYS A 40 -4.72 6.33 -5.95
N ARG A 41 -4.40 6.53 -4.66
CA ARG A 41 -4.19 5.44 -3.69
C ARG A 41 -5.43 4.57 -3.54
N THR A 42 -6.61 5.16 -3.45
CA THR A 42 -7.87 4.42 -3.29
C THR A 42 -8.14 3.55 -4.52
N ASP A 43 -7.97 4.09 -5.73
CA ASP A 43 -8.14 3.33 -6.97
C ASP A 43 -7.21 2.12 -7.02
N ALA A 44 -5.94 2.29 -6.63
CA ALA A 44 -4.95 1.21 -6.64
C ALA A 44 -5.25 0.13 -5.59
N ILE A 45 -5.80 0.51 -4.43
CA ILE A 45 -6.23 -0.45 -3.41
C ILE A 45 -7.43 -1.24 -3.91
N ILE A 46 -8.46 -0.57 -4.44
CA ILE A 46 -9.66 -1.22 -4.98
C ILE A 46 -9.27 -2.16 -6.11
N LYS A 47 -8.48 -1.69 -7.08
CA LYS A 47 -8.03 -2.52 -8.18
C LYS A 47 -7.13 -3.66 -7.72
N GLY A 48 -6.27 -3.42 -6.74
CA GLY A 48 -5.44 -4.47 -6.13
C GLY A 48 -6.27 -5.59 -5.51
N LEU A 49 -7.39 -5.25 -4.87
CA LEU A 49 -8.34 -6.21 -4.32
C LEU A 49 -9.09 -6.98 -5.42
N THR A 50 -9.62 -6.26 -6.42
CA THR A 50 -10.36 -6.86 -7.54
C THR A 50 -9.50 -7.79 -8.39
N ASP A 51 -8.26 -7.39 -8.66
CA ASP A 51 -7.32 -8.16 -9.49
C ASP A 51 -6.60 -9.27 -8.69
N GLY A 52 -6.81 -9.34 -7.36
CA GLY A 52 -6.22 -10.36 -6.50
C GLY A 52 -4.75 -10.16 -6.12
N TYR A 53 -4.20 -8.95 -6.32
CA TYR A 53 -2.83 -8.60 -5.90
C TYR A 53 -2.68 -8.44 -4.38
N ILE A 54 -3.78 -8.12 -3.70
CA ILE A 54 -3.90 -8.04 -2.24
C ILE A 54 -5.25 -8.62 -1.84
N SER A 55 -5.32 -9.23 -0.65
CA SER A 55 -6.56 -9.78 -0.10
C SER A 55 -7.04 -9.00 1.12
N LEU A 56 -8.34 -9.08 1.41
CA LEU A 56 -8.92 -8.50 2.64
C LEU A 56 -8.34 -9.14 3.90
N ASP A 57 -8.02 -10.43 3.85
CA ASP A 57 -7.40 -11.17 4.95
C ASP A 57 -6.00 -10.64 5.30
N GLU A 58 -5.21 -10.25 4.30
CA GLU A 58 -3.91 -9.59 4.51
C GLU A 58 -4.02 -8.16 5.08
N ILE A 59 -5.18 -7.51 4.90
CA ILE A 59 -5.43 -6.14 5.36
C ILE A 59 -6.08 -6.14 6.75
N ALA A 60 -6.96 -7.10 7.04
CA ALA A 60 -7.73 -7.21 8.26
C ALA A 60 -6.94 -7.81 9.43
N ARG A 61 -5.85 -8.54 9.16
CA ARG A 61 -4.96 -9.01 10.22
C ARG A 61 -4.09 -7.86 10.75
N GLU A 62 -4.59 -7.16 11.76
CA GLU A 62 -3.79 -6.54 12.84
C GLU A 62 -4.66 -5.94 13.95
N GLU A 63 -5.02 -6.77 14.94
CA GLU A 63 -5.13 -6.44 16.37
C GLU A 63 -4.81 -7.69 17.22
N GLU A 64 -3.61 -8.26 17.11
CA GLU A 64 -3.08 -9.18 18.15
C GLU A 64 -1.55 -9.01 18.25
N SER A 65 -1.12 -7.94 18.90
CA SER A 65 0.17 -7.86 19.58
C SER A 65 0.03 -6.79 20.65
N GLY A 66 -0.49 -7.23 21.80
CA GLY A 66 -0.26 -6.56 23.08
C GLY A 66 1.16 -6.80 23.57
#